data_AF-A0A521DE92-F1
#
_entry.id   AF-A0A521DE92-F1
#
_cell.length_a   1.000
_cell.length_b   1.000
_cell.length_c   1.000
_cell.angle_alpha   90.00
_cell.angle_beta   90.00
_cell.angle_gamma   90.00
#
_symmetry.space_group_name_H-M   'P 1'
#
loop_
_entity.id
_entity.type
_entity.pdbx_description
1 polymer ?
#
loop_
_entity_poly.entity_id
_entity_poly.type
_entity_poly.pdbx_seq_one_letter_code
_entity_poly.pdbx_strand_id
1 'polypeptide(L)'
;MAAAKCDVSFKIGYESSLPLTEATVTYLNPPGPTHDIKQLLATGDTIKLNDIQNDIQTPGTYELEVKLAVGGIVTKREFFLNVGRCNTSSTCYVPKIYDIKVLDDGQIVMNYWVDDTTNLATLEYQIARDPGFTDIIYSKVGFSDTSYTQFENIDMKNGKIPDNTKLYIRIRKYCKPDGISDWSDVVQFDSKEWSGAVGAYCLSGVDDLNPDSICNGTDPAWKTKVILKPSSADIGTLIYLTNGMLATPANIKEFEPNAPESFKRSGIRWIRFLSSDLNPSVIYRVDPENAKIISIEDKVSC
;
A
#
# COMPACT_ATOMS: atom_id res chain seq x y z
N MET A 1 -2.02 8.92 30.13
CA MET A 1 -1.72 7.47 30.05
C MET A 1 -0.24 7.28 30.30
N ALA A 2 0.16 6.34 31.15
CA ALA A 2 1.58 6.05 31.38
C ALA A 2 2.18 5.42 30.11
N ALA A 3 3.35 5.88 29.68
CA ALA A 3 4.06 5.28 28.56
C ALA A 3 4.34 3.80 28.88
N ALA A 4 4.08 2.91 27.91
CA ALA A 4 4.53 1.53 28.03
C ALA A 4 6.06 1.53 28.16
N LYS A 5 6.56 0.72 29.09
CA LYS A 5 7.99 0.51 29.33
C LYS A 5 8.30 -0.95 29.07
N CYS A 6 9.48 -1.25 28.54
CA CYS A 6 9.95 -2.63 28.53
C CYS A 6 10.16 -3.11 29.97
N ASP A 7 9.62 -4.30 30.29
CA ASP A 7 10.01 -5.03 31.49
C ASP A 7 11.07 -6.09 31.15
N VAL A 8 12.32 -5.91 31.58
CA VAL A 8 13.47 -6.76 31.29
C VAL A 8 13.97 -7.31 32.60
N SER A 9 13.87 -8.64 32.71
CA SER A 9 14.43 -9.39 33.81
C SER A 9 15.06 -10.67 33.29
N PHE A 10 16.02 -11.20 34.05
CA PHE A 10 16.62 -12.49 33.76
C PHE A 10 16.86 -13.27 35.05
N LYS A 11 16.84 -14.60 34.93
CA LYS A 11 17.07 -15.53 36.02
C LYS A 11 18.51 -16.01 35.97
N ILE A 12 19.18 -16.04 37.13
CA ILE A 12 20.53 -16.58 37.28
C ILE A 12 20.42 -18.05 37.69
N GLY A 13 20.99 -18.93 36.86
CA GLY A 13 21.35 -20.28 37.29
C GLY A 13 22.80 -20.29 37.75
N TYR A 14 23.06 -20.70 38.99
CA TYR A 14 24.42 -20.88 39.50
C TYR A 14 24.51 -22.19 40.31
N GLU A 15 25.65 -22.86 40.20
CA GLU A 15 25.94 -24.10 40.93
C GLU A 15 27.02 -23.79 41.98
N SER A 16 26.60 -23.58 43.22
CA SER A 16 27.50 -23.36 44.36
C SER A 16 26.83 -23.82 45.65
N SER A 17 27.63 -24.36 46.57
CA SER A 17 27.20 -24.68 47.94
C SER A 17 27.12 -23.45 48.85
N LEU A 18 27.59 -22.29 48.36
CA LEU A 18 27.59 -21.01 49.07
C LEU A 18 26.62 -20.02 48.39
N PRO A 19 25.91 -19.18 49.18
CA PRO A 19 25.00 -18.18 48.63
C PRO A 19 25.75 -17.08 47.88
N LEU A 20 25.10 -16.52 46.86
CA LEU A 20 25.55 -15.30 46.19
C LEU A 20 25.64 -14.13 47.17
N THR A 21 26.80 -13.47 47.19
CA THR A 21 27.05 -12.29 48.03
C THR A 21 26.87 -10.99 47.26
N GLU A 22 27.08 -10.99 45.94
CA GLU A 22 26.91 -9.82 45.07
C GLU A 22 26.58 -10.28 43.64
N ALA A 23 25.70 -9.54 42.95
CA ALA A 23 25.55 -9.62 41.51
C ALA A 23 25.57 -8.22 40.90
N THR A 24 26.41 -8.01 39.90
CA THR A 24 26.49 -6.76 39.15
C THR A 24 26.21 -7.06 37.69
N VAL A 25 25.44 -6.18 37.05
CA VAL A 25 25.23 -6.21 35.61
C VAL A 25 25.73 -4.89 35.05
N THR A 26 26.63 -4.97 34.09
CA THR A 26 27.03 -3.81 33.30
C THR A 26 26.53 -4.02 31.89
N TYR A 27 26.09 -2.95 31.23
CA TYR A 27 25.68 -3.06 29.84
C TYR A 27 26.09 -1.85 29.00
N LEU A 28 26.24 -2.11 27.71
CA LEU A 28 26.54 -1.13 26.66
C LEU A 28 25.32 -0.96 25.76
N ASN A 29 24.96 0.30 25.49
CA ASN A 29 23.99 0.67 24.48
C ASN A 29 24.75 1.25 23.27
N PRO A 30 24.81 0.61 22.09
CA PRO A 30 25.43 1.25 20.93
C PRO A 30 24.43 2.20 20.23
N PRO A 31 24.67 3.54 20.20
CA PRO A 31 25.78 4.31 20.78
C PRO A 31 25.38 5.05 22.08
N GLY A 32 26.19 4.92 23.14
CA GLY A 32 25.86 5.47 24.46
C GLY A 32 26.86 5.10 25.57
N PRO A 33 26.72 5.69 26.76
CA PRO A 33 27.60 5.44 27.91
C PRO A 33 27.42 4.03 28.48
N THR A 34 28.43 3.54 29.20
CA THR A 34 28.34 2.30 30.00
C THR A 34 27.51 2.56 31.25
N HIS A 35 26.55 1.69 31.53
CA HIS A 35 25.72 1.76 32.73
C HIS A 35 26.02 0.58 33.64
N ASP A 36 26.33 0.88 34.91
CA ASP A 36 26.62 -0.12 35.94
C ASP A 36 25.42 -0.27 36.88
N ILE A 37 24.73 -1.40 36.80
CA ILE A 37 23.65 -1.75 37.72
C ILE A 37 24.22 -2.71 38.78
N LYS A 38 24.35 -2.21 40.00
CA LYS A 38 24.66 -3.03 41.17
C LYS A 38 23.36 -3.38 41.89
N GLN A 39 23.04 -4.66 41.99
CA GLN A 39 21.87 -5.13 42.72
C GLN A 39 22.29 -6.17 43.78
N LEU A 40 21.94 -5.93 45.04
CA LEU A 40 21.93 -7.01 46.03
C LEU A 40 20.75 -7.93 45.71
N LEU A 41 21.03 -9.18 45.36
CA LEU A 41 20.01 -10.19 45.12
C LEU A 41 19.28 -10.49 46.43
N ALA A 42 18.08 -9.93 46.59
CA ALA A 42 17.29 -10.12 47.79
C ALA A 42 16.18 -11.18 47.64
N THR A 43 15.82 -11.62 46.43
CA THR A 43 14.71 -12.61 46.31
C THR A 43 14.66 -13.30 44.93
N GLY A 44 14.76 -14.64 44.92
CA GLY A 44 14.36 -15.48 43.80
C GLY A 44 15.32 -15.57 42.60
N ASP A 45 16.60 -15.30 42.79
CA ASP A 45 17.66 -15.40 41.76
C ASP A 45 17.35 -14.63 40.45
N THR A 46 16.52 -13.60 40.54
CA THR A 46 16.08 -12.80 39.38
C THR A 46 16.66 -11.40 39.47
N ILE A 47 17.30 -10.95 38.40
CA ILE A 47 17.74 -9.57 38.24
C ILE A 47 16.71 -8.83 37.39
N LYS A 48 16.22 -7.71 37.91
CA LYS A 48 15.34 -6.79 37.19
C LYS A 48 16.15 -5.57 36.78
N LEU A 49 16.34 -5.37 35.49
CA LEU A 49 17.18 -4.29 34.98
C LEU A 49 16.50 -2.92 35.04
N ASN A 50 15.17 -2.90 35.09
CA ASN A 50 14.40 -1.66 35.05
C ASN A 50 14.20 -0.97 36.40
N ASP A 51 14.38 -1.70 37.50
CA ASP A 51 14.09 -1.17 38.84
C ASP A 51 15.10 -0.10 39.28
N ILE A 52 16.27 -0.03 38.63
CA ILE A 52 17.39 0.78 39.13
C ILE A 52 17.62 2.04 38.30
N GLN A 53 17.42 2.06 36.97
CA GLN A 53 17.63 3.29 36.16
C GLN A 53 16.69 3.51 34.94
N ASN A 54 15.68 2.68 34.66
CA ASN A 54 14.79 2.85 33.48
C ASN A 54 15.51 2.97 32.10
N ASP A 55 16.73 2.47 31.96
CA ASP A 55 17.57 2.82 30.80
C ASP A 55 17.37 1.91 29.56
N ILE A 56 16.88 0.67 29.74
CA ILE A 56 16.66 -0.26 28.62
C ILE A 56 15.28 0.00 27.99
N GLN A 57 15.17 1.13 27.29
CA GLN A 57 13.94 1.56 26.61
C GLN A 57 14.15 1.80 25.11
N THR A 58 15.40 1.75 24.64
CA THR A 58 15.73 1.96 23.23
C THR A 58 15.77 0.59 22.54
N PRO A 59 15.20 0.45 21.33
CA PRO A 59 15.38 -0.76 20.55
C PRO A 59 16.85 -0.92 20.18
N GLY A 60 17.40 -2.12 20.33
CA GLY A 60 18.80 -2.37 20.03
C GLY A 60 19.32 -3.68 20.60
N THR A 61 20.57 -3.99 20.25
CA THR A 61 21.32 -5.08 20.85
C THR A 61 22.16 -4.51 21.98
N TYR A 62 21.87 -4.96 23.20
CA TYR A 62 22.61 -4.60 24.39
C TYR A 62 23.63 -5.71 24.67
N GLU A 63 24.88 -5.33 24.90
CA GLU A 63 25.91 -6.23 25.41
C GLU A 63 25.87 -6.16 26.93
N LEU A 64 25.66 -7.29 27.61
CA LEU A 64 25.62 -7.36 29.06
C LEU A 64 26.78 -8.19 29.58
N GLU A 65 27.51 -7.67 30.57
CA GLU A 65 28.42 -8.43 31.41
C GLU A 65 27.76 -8.61 32.78
N VAL A 66 27.52 -9.87 33.16
CA VAL A 66 27.04 -10.23 34.49
C VAL A 66 28.20 -10.75 35.32
N LYS A 67 28.46 -10.09 36.44
CA LYS A 67 29.47 -10.43 37.43
C LYS A 67 28.79 -10.98 38.68
N LEU A 68 29.17 -12.19 39.09
CA LEU A 68 28.69 -12.84 40.32
C LEU A 68 29.84 -12.98 41.31
N ALA A 69 29.58 -12.65 42.58
CA ALA A 69 30.51 -12.90 43.67
C ALA A 69 29.91 -13.91 44.67
N VAL A 70 30.69 -14.93 45.02
CA VAL A 70 30.35 -15.97 45.99
C VAL A 70 31.56 -16.23 46.87
N GLY A 71 31.44 -16.00 48.18
CA GLY A 71 32.51 -16.34 49.13
C GLY A 71 33.87 -15.70 48.82
N GLY A 72 33.88 -14.51 48.22
CA GLY A 72 35.09 -13.79 47.79
C GLY A 72 35.62 -14.16 46.39
N ILE A 73 35.05 -15.17 45.73
CA ILE A 73 35.37 -15.53 44.35
C ILE A 73 34.42 -14.78 43.41
N VAL A 74 34.98 -14.23 42.32
CA VAL A 74 34.24 -13.47 41.31
C VAL A 74 34.29 -14.19 39.98
N THR A 75 33.14 -14.38 39.34
CA THR A 75 33.00 -14.89 37.96
C THR A 75 32.24 -13.89 37.10
N LYS A 76 32.54 -13.85 35.80
CA LYS A 76 31.91 -12.97 34.81
C LYS A 76 31.40 -13.77 33.62
N ARG A 77 30.29 -13.33 33.03
CA ARG A 77 29.78 -13.86 31.76
C ARG A 77 29.17 -12.76 30.92
N GLU A 78 29.48 -12.78 29.63
CA GLU A 78 28.93 -11.86 28.64
C GLU A 78 27.79 -12.53 27.87
N PHE A 79 26.76 -11.75 27.53
CA PHE A 79 25.71 -12.16 26.60
C PHE A 79 25.06 -10.95 25.91
N PHE A 80 24.36 -11.23 24.82
CA PHE A 80 23.62 -10.24 24.06
C PHE A 80 22.14 -10.32 24.39
N LEU A 81 21.53 -9.17 24.67
CA LEU A 81 20.08 -9.02 24.78
C LEU A 81 19.58 -8.20 23.59
N ASN A 82 18.69 -8.78 22.81
CA ASN A 82 18.00 -8.06 21.75
C ASN A 82 16.70 -7.50 22.32
N VAL A 83 16.62 -6.16 22.39
CA VAL A 83 15.45 -5.45 22.85
C VAL A 83 14.72 -4.85 21.64
N GLY A 84 13.45 -5.24 21.50
CA GLY A 84 12.53 -4.68 20.52
C GLY A 84 12.06 -3.27 20.91
N ARG A 85 10.97 -2.79 20.29
CA ARG A 85 10.41 -1.47 20.63
C ARG A 85 9.72 -1.49 21.99
N CYS A 86 10.27 -0.76 22.96
CA CYS A 86 9.80 -0.67 24.35
C CYS A 86 8.83 0.49 24.59
N ASN A 87 8.84 1.45 23.69
CA ASN A 87 8.12 2.70 23.73
C ASN A 87 6.97 2.65 22.72
N THR A 88 5.74 2.69 23.22
CA THR A 88 4.52 2.86 22.39
C THR A 88 4.39 4.26 21.80
N SER A 89 5.35 5.16 22.01
CA SER A 89 5.33 6.51 21.41
C SER A 89 5.93 6.54 20.00
N SER A 90 5.73 5.49 19.21
CA SER A 90 5.71 5.66 17.76
C SER A 90 4.43 6.43 17.44
N THR A 91 4.52 7.74 17.24
CA THR A 91 3.48 8.52 16.56
C THR A 91 3.23 8.01 15.13
N CYS A 92 4.04 7.06 14.65
CA CYS A 92 3.81 6.33 13.42
C CYS A 92 2.79 5.22 13.63
N TYR A 93 1.53 5.62 13.78
CA TYR A 93 0.41 4.70 13.87
C TYR A 93 0.33 3.79 12.66
N VAL A 94 0.03 2.52 12.92
CA VAL A 94 -0.22 1.52 11.89
C VAL A 94 -1.49 1.92 11.14
N PRO A 95 -1.41 2.09 9.81
CA PRO A 95 -2.59 2.36 9.00
C PRO A 95 -3.53 1.15 8.98
N LYS A 96 -4.81 1.38 8.67
CA LYS A 96 -5.81 0.32 8.58
C LYS A 96 -6.34 0.20 7.16
N ILE A 97 -6.64 -1.00 6.71
CA ILE A 97 -7.43 -1.23 5.50
C ILE A 97 -8.86 -1.51 5.96
N TYR A 98 -9.82 -0.72 5.50
CA TYR A 98 -11.24 -0.96 5.78
C TYR A 98 -11.81 -2.03 4.85
N ASP A 99 -11.59 -1.86 3.56
CA ASP A 99 -12.04 -2.80 2.54
C ASP A 99 -11.21 -2.71 1.26
N ILE A 100 -11.22 -3.80 0.51
CA ILE A 100 -10.74 -3.87 -0.86
C ILE A 100 -11.95 -4.09 -1.76
N LYS A 101 -12.19 -3.15 -2.68
CA LYS A 101 -13.22 -3.28 -3.70
C LYS A 101 -12.57 -3.71 -5.00
N VAL A 102 -13.04 -4.81 -5.56
CA VAL A 102 -12.69 -5.23 -6.92
C VAL A 102 -13.89 -4.93 -7.81
N LEU A 103 -13.74 -3.89 -8.62
CA LEU A 103 -14.77 -3.40 -9.53
C LEU A 103 -15.05 -4.44 -10.64
N ASP A 104 -16.14 -4.26 -11.37
CA ASP A 104 -16.56 -5.19 -12.43
C ASP A 104 -15.64 -5.19 -13.67
N ASP A 105 -14.76 -4.20 -13.75
CA ASP A 105 -13.70 -4.07 -14.74
C ASP A 105 -12.36 -4.66 -14.27
N GLY A 106 -12.33 -5.23 -13.06
CA GLY A 106 -11.15 -5.80 -12.41
C GLY A 106 -10.24 -4.80 -11.71
N GLN A 107 -10.56 -3.50 -11.72
CA GLN A 107 -9.80 -2.50 -10.98
C GLN A 107 -9.91 -2.79 -9.48
N ILE A 108 -8.75 -2.82 -8.80
CA ILE A 108 -8.69 -2.98 -7.35
C ILE A 108 -8.56 -1.59 -6.71
N VAL A 109 -9.45 -1.30 -5.77
CA VAL A 109 -9.47 -0.06 -4.99
C VAL A 109 -9.33 -0.38 -3.52
N MET A 110 -8.29 0.16 -2.88
CA MET A 110 -8.05 0.05 -1.46
C MET A 110 -8.63 1.26 -0.73
N ASN A 111 -9.53 1.03 0.22
CA ASN A 111 -10.00 2.03 1.17
C ASN A 111 -9.23 1.85 2.48
N TYR A 112 -8.49 2.85 2.89
CA TYR A 112 -7.60 2.77 4.04
C TYR A 112 -7.74 3.99 4.94
N TRP A 113 -7.20 3.89 6.15
CA TRP A 113 -7.20 4.95 7.15
C TRP A 113 -5.81 5.17 7.71
N VAL A 114 -5.45 6.45 7.82
CA VAL A 114 -4.26 6.91 8.54
C VAL A 114 -4.73 7.80 9.67
N ASP A 115 -4.55 7.34 10.91
CA ASP A 115 -5.08 7.98 12.12
C ASP A 115 -4.47 9.35 12.43
N ASP A 116 -3.23 9.56 11.98
CA ASP A 116 -2.49 10.81 12.14
C ASP A 116 -1.67 11.07 10.88
N THR A 117 -1.88 12.19 10.20
CA THR A 117 -1.12 12.56 8.99
C THR A 117 -0.02 13.59 9.27
N THR A 118 0.08 14.11 10.49
CA THR A 118 0.99 15.23 10.85
C THR A 118 2.46 14.88 10.66
N ASN A 119 2.80 13.61 10.85
CA ASN A 119 4.13 13.07 10.65
C ASN A 119 4.24 12.17 9.41
N LEU A 120 3.25 12.14 8.52
CA LEU A 120 3.27 11.26 7.33
C LEU A 120 4.41 11.66 6.39
N ALA A 121 5.34 10.74 6.16
CA ALA A 121 6.33 10.85 5.09
C ALA A 121 5.79 10.25 3.80
N THR A 122 5.33 8.99 3.87
CA THR A 122 4.68 8.29 2.76
C THR A 122 4.00 7.00 3.24
N LEU A 123 3.31 6.30 2.35
CA LEU A 123 2.73 4.99 2.57
C LEU A 123 3.34 3.94 1.64
N GLU A 124 3.29 2.70 2.08
CA GLU A 124 3.63 1.52 1.28
C GLU A 124 2.54 0.45 1.42
N TYR A 125 2.19 -0.22 0.32
CA TYR A 125 1.43 -1.46 0.37
C TYR A 125 2.12 -2.57 -0.42
N GLN A 126 1.80 -3.80 -0.04
CA GLN A 126 2.26 -5.02 -0.70
C GLN A 126 1.08 -5.93 -1.00
N ILE A 127 1.15 -6.64 -2.11
CA ILE A 127 0.20 -7.68 -2.50
C ILE A 127 0.96 -8.99 -2.66
N ALA A 128 0.44 -10.06 -2.05
CA ALA A 128 1.03 -11.39 -2.07
C ALA A 128 -0.01 -12.47 -2.43
N ARG A 129 0.49 -13.63 -2.85
CA ARG A 129 -0.34 -14.84 -3.08
C ARG A 129 -0.61 -15.63 -1.80
N ASP A 130 0.14 -15.33 -0.74
CA ASP A 130 0.05 -16.00 0.55
C ASP A 130 -0.14 -15.00 1.70
N PRO A 131 -0.83 -15.40 2.78
CA PRO A 131 -1.05 -14.52 3.93
C PRO A 131 0.23 -14.24 4.73
N GLY A 132 1.30 -15.02 4.52
CA GLY A 132 2.60 -14.83 5.14
C GLY A 132 3.48 -13.79 4.45
N PHE A 133 3.07 -13.30 3.27
CA PHE A 133 3.87 -12.40 2.42
C PHE A 133 5.25 -12.97 2.09
N THR A 134 5.32 -14.27 1.82
CA THR A 134 6.52 -14.94 1.30
C THR A 134 6.59 -14.90 -0.22
N ASP A 135 5.44 -14.77 -0.90
CA ASP A 135 5.29 -14.64 -2.35
C ASP A 135 4.64 -13.30 -2.72
N ILE A 136 5.44 -12.22 -2.60
CA ILE A 136 5.03 -10.85 -2.91
C ILE A 136 5.07 -10.64 -4.43
N ILE A 137 3.92 -10.35 -5.02
CA ILE A 137 3.77 -10.12 -6.46
C ILE A 137 3.78 -8.64 -6.83
N TYR A 138 3.46 -7.77 -5.87
CA TYR A 138 3.47 -6.32 -6.09
C TYR A 138 3.79 -5.56 -4.82
N SER A 139 4.51 -4.45 -4.96
CA SER A 139 4.86 -3.53 -3.89
C SER A 139 4.90 -2.12 -4.43
N LYS A 140 4.27 -1.17 -3.72
CA LYS A 140 4.28 0.25 -4.08
C LYS A 140 4.60 1.09 -2.85
N VAL A 141 5.69 1.82 -2.91
CA VAL A 141 6.07 2.88 -1.95
C VAL A 141 5.74 4.22 -2.59
N GLY A 142 5.29 5.22 -1.84
CA GLY A 142 5.12 6.58 -2.39
C GLY A 142 3.71 6.92 -2.86
N PHE A 143 2.69 6.12 -2.55
CA PHE A 143 1.35 6.27 -3.18
C PHE A 143 0.42 7.29 -2.52
N SER A 144 0.79 7.81 -1.34
CA SER A 144 0.08 8.90 -0.67
C SER A 144 1.12 9.84 -0.05
N ASP A 145 1.00 11.13 -0.35
CA ASP A 145 1.85 12.19 0.18
C ASP A 145 1.15 12.91 1.34
N THR A 146 1.63 14.11 1.71
CA THR A 146 1.07 14.92 2.80
C THR A 146 -0.40 15.29 2.63
N SER A 147 -0.99 15.09 1.45
CA SER A 147 -2.39 15.41 1.16
C SER A 147 -3.40 14.29 1.46
N TYR A 148 -2.94 13.11 1.91
CA TYR A 148 -3.74 11.93 2.30
C TYR A 148 -5.08 11.77 1.56
N THR A 149 -5.13 10.81 0.64
CA THR A 149 -6.38 10.32 0.07
C THR A 149 -6.83 9.08 0.83
N GLN A 150 -8.12 8.91 1.09
CA GLN A 150 -8.66 7.71 1.74
C GLN A 150 -8.65 6.47 0.81
N PHE A 151 -8.69 6.71 -0.50
CA PHE A 151 -8.75 5.65 -1.52
C PHE A 151 -7.46 5.63 -2.34
N GLU A 152 -7.00 4.43 -2.65
CA GLU A 152 -5.90 4.16 -3.58
C GLU A 152 -6.36 3.19 -4.67
N ASN A 153 -6.12 3.58 -5.93
CA ASN A 153 -6.32 2.69 -7.07
C ASN A 153 -5.02 1.92 -7.31
N ILE A 154 -5.07 0.60 -7.17
CA ILE A 154 -3.90 -0.25 -7.40
C ILE A 154 -3.52 -0.19 -8.87
N ASP A 155 -2.24 -0.03 -9.15
CA ASP A 155 -1.72 -0.02 -10.51
C ASP A 155 -1.75 -1.44 -11.09
N MET A 156 -2.81 -1.71 -11.86
CA MET A 156 -3.02 -2.99 -12.50
C MET A 156 -2.08 -3.25 -13.68
N LYS A 157 -1.52 -2.19 -14.31
CA LYS A 157 -0.61 -2.34 -15.48
C LYS A 157 0.74 -2.89 -15.05
N ASN A 158 1.33 -2.27 -14.04
CA ASN A 158 2.66 -2.65 -13.57
C ASN A 158 2.61 -3.75 -12.50
N GLY A 159 1.43 -3.99 -11.92
CA GLY A 159 1.25 -4.86 -10.77
C GLY A 159 1.41 -6.36 -11.01
N LYS A 160 1.47 -6.84 -12.27
CA LYS A 160 1.46 -8.28 -12.61
C LYS A 160 0.46 -9.08 -11.77
N ILE A 161 -0.70 -8.48 -11.50
CA ILE A 161 -1.73 -9.06 -10.64
C ILE A 161 -2.38 -10.20 -11.39
N PRO A 162 -2.34 -11.44 -10.88
CA PRO A 162 -2.97 -12.57 -11.55
C PRO A 162 -4.49 -12.44 -11.47
N ASP A 163 -5.18 -12.79 -12.56
CA ASP A 163 -6.63 -12.75 -12.63
C ASP A 163 -7.28 -13.88 -11.81
N ASN A 164 -8.50 -13.65 -11.34
CA ASN A 164 -9.35 -14.65 -10.66
C ASN A 164 -8.62 -15.41 -9.53
N THR A 165 -7.76 -14.70 -8.80
CA THR A 165 -6.84 -15.27 -7.83
C THR A 165 -7.10 -14.66 -6.46
N LYS A 166 -7.10 -15.51 -5.43
CA LYS A 166 -7.12 -15.06 -4.05
C LYS A 166 -5.78 -14.43 -3.69
N LEU A 167 -5.81 -13.20 -3.21
CA LEU A 167 -4.66 -12.40 -2.90
C LEU A 167 -4.79 -11.76 -1.52
N TYR A 168 -3.65 -11.30 -1.00
CA TYR A 168 -3.51 -10.72 0.32
C TYR A 168 -2.82 -9.37 0.20
N ILE A 169 -3.35 -8.35 0.87
CA ILE A 169 -2.78 -7.00 0.88
C ILE A 169 -2.56 -6.52 2.31
N ARG A 170 -1.47 -5.79 2.51
CA ARG A 170 -1.14 -5.09 3.75
C ARG A 170 -0.54 -3.73 3.43
N ILE A 171 -0.69 -2.79 4.36
CA ILE A 171 -0.22 -1.41 4.23
C ILE A 171 0.63 -1.03 5.46
N ARG A 172 1.63 -0.18 5.27
CA ARG A 172 2.39 0.45 6.35
C ARG A 172 2.67 1.92 6.05
N LYS A 173 3.05 2.65 7.08
CA LYS A 173 3.31 4.08 7.04
C LYS A 173 4.77 4.38 7.34
N TYR A 174 5.33 5.32 6.59
CA TYR A 174 6.60 5.97 6.86
C TYR A 174 6.34 7.33 7.49
N CYS A 175 7.08 7.67 8.54
CA CYS A 175 6.91 8.88 9.32
C CYS A 175 8.17 9.72 9.44
N LYS A 176 7.99 11.05 9.59
CA LYS A 176 9.05 12.03 9.87
C LYS A 176 9.15 12.29 11.40
N PRO A 177 10.34 12.62 11.96
CA PRO A 177 11.63 12.74 11.28
C PRO A 177 12.19 11.40 10.79
N ASP A 178 12.05 10.31 11.57
CA ASP A 178 12.39 8.96 11.13
C ASP A 178 11.46 7.95 11.82
N GLY A 179 10.82 7.07 11.05
CA GLY A 179 9.97 6.02 11.59
C GLY A 179 9.26 5.22 10.51
N ILE A 180 9.09 3.92 10.75
CA ILE A 180 8.24 3.04 9.94
C ILE A 180 7.31 2.32 10.90
N SER A 181 6.01 2.36 10.62
CA SER A 181 5.01 1.61 11.38
C SER A 181 5.19 0.11 11.14
N ASP A 182 4.61 -0.70 12.01
CA ASP A 182 4.35 -2.10 11.66
C ASP A 182 3.37 -2.16 10.47
N TRP A 183 3.28 -3.35 9.87
CA TRP A 183 2.26 -3.62 8.85
C TRP A 183 0.87 -3.67 9.48
N SER A 184 -0.14 -3.25 8.71
CA SER A 184 -1.54 -3.47 9.04
C SER A 184 -1.88 -4.94 9.16
N ASP A 185 -3.08 -5.21 9.69
CA ASP A 185 -3.73 -6.49 9.47
C ASP A 185 -3.81 -6.82 7.98
N VAL A 186 -3.71 -8.11 7.69
CA VAL A 186 -3.76 -8.63 6.32
C VAL A 186 -5.20 -8.72 5.87
N VAL A 187 -5.50 -8.13 4.71
CA VAL A 187 -6.82 -8.24 4.08
C VAL A 187 -6.75 -9.18 2.90
N GLN A 188 -7.67 -10.14 2.86
CA GLN A 188 -7.84 -11.07 1.74
C GLN A 188 -8.87 -10.51 0.76
N PHE A 189 -8.62 -10.67 -0.54
CA PHE A 189 -9.57 -10.37 -1.60
C PHE A 189 -9.36 -11.31 -2.79
N ASP A 190 -10.37 -11.46 -3.64
CA ASP A 190 -10.25 -12.20 -4.90
C ASP A 190 -10.13 -11.19 -6.05
N SER A 191 -9.03 -11.25 -6.81
CA SER A 191 -8.89 -10.43 -8.03
C SER A 191 -9.90 -10.88 -9.09
N LYS A 192 -10.18 -9.98 -10.03
CA LYS A 192 -10.92 -10.28 -11.27
C LYS A 192 -10.03 -9.94 -12.45
N GLU A 193 -10.39 -10.44 -13.61
CA GLU A 193 -9.76 -10.05 -14.88
C GLU A 193 -9.82 -8.53 -15.07
N TRP A 194 -8.65 -7.90 -15.18
CA TRP A 194 -8.57 -6.46 -15.40
C TRP A 194 -8.72 -6.11 -16.87
N SER A 195 -9.76 -5.35 -17.18
CA SER A 195 -10.15 -4.99 -18.56
C SER A 195 -9.47 -3.74 -19.13
N GLY A 196 -8.50 -3.15 -18.40
CA GLY A 196 -7.52 -2.25 -19.01
C GLY A 196 -8.06 -0.88 -19.44
N ALA A 197 -8.69 -0.11 -18.55
CA ALA A 197 -9.22 1.22 -18.88
C ALA A 197 -8.20 2.11 -19.61
N VAL A 198 -8.58 2.63 -20.78
CA VAL A 198 -7.76 3.44 -21.68
C VAL A 198 -8.35 4.84 -21.83
N GLY A 199 -7.47 5.85 -21.87
CA GLY A 199 -7.89 7.21 -22.20
C GLY A 199 -8.23 7.30 -23.69
N ALA A 200 -9.29 8.02 -24.02
CA ALA A 200 -9.72 8.21 -25.39
C ALA A 200 -10.26 9.63 -25.65
N TYR A 201 -10.11 10.08 -26.88
CA TYR A 201 -10.93 11.13 -27.47
C TYR A 201 -12.13 10.49 -28.13
N CYS A 202 -13.32 10.89 -27.71
CA CYS A 202 -14.59 10.46 -28.25
C CYS A 202 -15.20 11.61 -29.03
N LEU A 203 -15.81 11.34 -30.19
CA LEU A 203 -16.62 12.31 -30.93
C LEU A 203 -18.04 11.77 -31.10
N SER A 204 -19.01 12.65 -30.89
CA SER A 204 -20.42 12.28 -31.00
C SER A 204 -20.83 12.17 -32.46
N GLY A 205 -21.99 11.56 -32.71
CA GLY A 205 -22.51 11.44 -34.07
C GLY A 205 -23.04 12.75 -34.67
N VAL A 206 -23.27 13.76 -33.84
CA VAL A 206 -23.74 15.09 -34.29
C VAL A 206 -22.61 16.09 -34.48
N ASP A 207 -21.42 15.77 -33.97
CA ASP A 207 -20.25 16.65 -34.00
C ASP A 207 -19.18 16.19 -35.02
N ASP A 208 -19.50 15.20 -35.87
CA ASP A 208 -18.57 14.59 -36.83
C ASP A 208 -18.35 15.40 -38.11
N LEU A 209 -18.80 16.65 -38.12
CA LEU A 209 -18.66 17.57 -39.26
C LEU A 209 -17.27 18.20 -39.35
N ASN A 210 -16.47 18.15 -38.27
CA ASN A 210 -15.12 18.70 -38.24
C ASN A 210 -14.06 17.58 -38.36
N PRO A 211 -13.37 17.47 -39.51
CA PRO A 211 -12.30 16.49 -39.69
C PRO A 211 -11.18 16.64 -38.66
N ASP A 212 -10.84 17.86 -38.24
CA ASP A 212 -9.78 18.08 -37.24
C ASP A 212 -10.16 17.48 -35.88
N SER A 213 -11.44 17.52 -35.50
CA SER A 213 -11.91 16.93 -34.24
C SER A 213 -11.86 15.40 -34.27
N ILE A 214 -12.12 14.80 -35.42
CA ILE A 214 -11.97 13.35 -35.66
C ILE A 214 -10.47 12.98 -35.64
N CYS A 215 -9.65 13.76 -36.34
CA CYS A 215 -8.24 13.48 -36.59
C CYS A 215 -7.36 13.74 -35.37
N ASN A 216 -7.57 14.88 -34.70
CA ASN A 216 -6.67 15.41 -33.67
C ASN A 216 -7.27 15.39 -32.26
N GLY A 217 -8.53 14.96 -32.11
CA GLY A 217 -9.21 14.98 -30.80
C GLY A 217 -9.36 16.40 -30.24
N THR A 218 -9.47 17.40 -31.13
CA THR A 218 -9.73 18.79 -30.77
C THR A 218 -11.22 19.02 -30.51
N ASP A 219 -11.56 20.13 -29.86
CA ASP A 219 -12.95 20.56 -29.64
C ASP A 219 -13.78 20.40 -30.93
N PRO A 220 -14.95 19.73 -30.90
CA PRO A 220 -15.76 19.35 -29.74
C PRO A 220 -15.55 17.92 -29.20
N ALA A 221 -14.37 17.31 -29.41
CA ALA A 221 -14.10 15.96 -28.89
C ALA A 221 -14.15 15.90 -27.35
N TRP A 222 -14.84 14.89 -26.82
CA TRP A 222 -14.91 14.60 -25.40
C TRP A 222 -13.76 13.66 -24.99
N LYS A 223 -12.86 14.16 -24.15
CA LYS A 223 -11.80 13.35 -23.56
C LYS A 223 -12.32 12.61 -22.32
N THR A 224 -12.28 11.29 -22.34
CA THR A 224 -12.71 10.47 -21.21
C THR A 224 -11.91 9.17 -21.11
N LYS A 225 -12.02 8.47 -19.98
CA LYS A 225 -11.53 7.10 -19.83
C LYS A 225 -12.65 6.14 -20.19
N VAL A 226 -12.31 5.10 -20.95
CA VAL A 226 -13.22 4.02 -21.31
C VAL A 226 -12.57 2.67 -21.03
N ILE A 227 -13.38 1.64 -20.91
CA ILE A 227 -12.94 0.25 -20.80
C ILE A 227 -13.30 -0.47 -22.09
N LEU A 228 -12.42 -1.35 -22.55
CA LEU A 228 -12.64 -2.16 -23.75
C LEU A 228 -12.89 -3.61 -23.34
N LYS A 229 -13.93 -4.24 -23.92
CA LYS A 229 -14.12 -5.70 -23.83
C LYS A 229 -14.36 -6.28 -25.22
N PRO A 230 -13.46 -7.15 -25.74
CA PRO A 230 -12.15 -7.52 -25.18
C PRO A 230 -11.18 -6.32 -25.08
N SER A 231 -10.07 -6.47 -24.36
CA SER A 231 -9.11 -5.38 -24.08
C SER A 231 -8.35 -4.87 -25.31
N SER A 232 -8.44 -5.56 -26.46
CA SER A 232 -7.95 -5.09 -27.76
C SER A 232 -9.02 -4.26 -28.49
N ALA A 233 -8.58 -3.23 -29.22
CA ALA A 233 -9.46 -2.35 -29.98
C ALA A 233 -9.81 -2.90 -31.37
N ASP A 234 -10.35 -4.12 -31.46
CA ASP A 234 -10.72 -4.74 -32.73
C ASP A 234 -12.19 -4.48 -33.12
N ILE A 235 -12.55 -4.76 -34.38
CA ILE A 235 -13.95 -4.75 -34.81
C ILE A 235 -14.75 -5.75 -33.96
N GLY A 236 -15.86 -5.29 -33.38
CA GLY A 236 -16.69 -6.05 -32.47
C GLY A 236 -16.43 -5.76 -30.99
N THR A 237 -15.34 -5.05 -30.65
CA THR A 237 -15.04 -4.64 -29.27
C THR A 237 -16.09 -3.68 -28.73
N LEU A 238 -16.54 -3.95 -27.51
CA LEU A 238 -17.50 -3.13 -26.78
C LEU A 238 -16.76 -2.09 -25.91
N ILE A 239 -17.34 -0.90 -25.85
CA ILE A 239 -16.83 0.26 -25.12
C ILE A 239 -17.71 0.47 -23.91
N TYR A 240 -17.08 0.52 -22.74
CA TYR A 240 -17.73 0.72 -21.46
C TYR A 240 -17.24 2.01 -20.82
N LEU A 241 -18.12 2.66 -20.07
CA LEU A 241 -17.76 3.70 -19.12
C LEU A 241 -16.97 3.09 -17.96
N THR A 242 -16.22 3.92 -17.23
CA THR A 242 -15.37 3.45 -16.11
C THR A 242 -16.15 2.79 -14.97
N ASN A 243 -17.46 3.00 -14.89
CA ASN A 243 -18.34 2.32 -13.95
C ASN A 243 -18.78 0.92 -14.41
N GLY A 244 -18.27 0.42 -15.54
CA GLY A 244 -18.59 -0.90 -16.09
C GLY A 244 -19.88 -0.97 -16.91
N MET A 245 -20.60 0.15 -17.08
CA MET A 245 -21.79 0.22 -17.93
C MET A 245 -21.40 0.46 -19.39
N LEU A 246 -22.13 -0.15 -20.32
CA LEU A 246 -21.90 0.02 -21.76
C LEU A 246 -22.04 1.51 -22.15
N ALA A 247 -21.16 2.06 -22.98
CA ALA A 247 -21.11 3.49 -23.30
C ALA A 247 -22.19 3.93 -24.32
N THR A 248 -23.45 3.56 -24.05
CA THR A 248 -24.63 3.93 -24.84
C THR A 248 -25.15 5.32 -24.45
N PRO A 249 -25.94 6.00 -25.30
CA PRO A 249 -26.51 7.31 -24.97
C PRO A 249 -27.28 7.32 -23.64
N ALA A 250 -28.05 6.26 -23.36
CA ALA A 250 -28.82 6.13 -22.13
C ALA A 250 -27.91 6.10 -20.89
N ASN A 251 -26.86 5.27 -20.94
CA ASN A 251 -25.91 5.13 -19.83
C ASN A 251 -25.01 6.37 -19.68
N ILE A 252 -24.60 7.00 -20.78
CA ILE A 252 -23.86 8.28 -20.72
C ILE A 252 -24.73 9.36 -20.06
N LYS A 253 -26.02 9.44 -20.42
CA LYS A 253 -26.95 10.39 -19.82
C LYS A 253 -27.16 10.16 -18.32
N GLU A 254 -27.23 8.90 -17.90
CA GLU A 254 -27.47 8.53 -16.50
C GLU A 254 -26.22 8.64 -15.63
N PHE A 255 -25.07 8.16 -16.12
CA PHE A 255 -23.88 7.97 -15.31
C PHE A 255 -22.76 9.00 -15.55
N GLU A 256 -22.84 9.78 -16.63
CA GLU A 256 -21.87 10.82 -16.99
C GLU A 256 -22.57 12.19 -17.14
N PRO A 257 -23.08 12.79 -16.04
CA PRO A 257 -23.89 14.02 -16.10
C PRO A 257 -23.12 15.22 -16.68
N ASN A 258 -21.78 15.18 -16.63
CA ASN A 258 -20.91 16.22 -17.18
C ASN A 258 -20.54 15.99 -18.66
N ALA A 259 -20.94 14.87 -19.27
CA ALA A 259 -20.72 14.64 -20.69
C ALA A 259 -21.44 15.71 -21.53
N PRO A 260 -20.89 16.14 -22.67
CA PRO A 260 -21.58 17.09 -23.54
C PRO A 260 -22.93 16.53 -24.02
N GLU A 261 -23.92 17.40 -24.19
CA GLU A 261 -25.29 17.00 -24.57
C GLU A 261 -25.35 16.22 -25.89
N SER A 262 -24.39 16.49 -26.79
CA SER A 262 -24.25 15.76 -28.04
C SER A 262 -24.01 14.26 -27.84
N PHE A 263 -23.19 13.87 -26.85
CA PHE A 263 -22.95 12.47 -26.47
C PHE A 263 -24.15 11.85 -25.75
N LYS A 264 -24.81 12.60 -24.85
CA LYS A 264 -26.02 12.11 -24.18
C LYS A 264 -27.17 11.83 -25.16
N ARG A 265 -27.23 12.57 -26.27
CA ARG A 265 -28.26 12.42 -27.31
C ARG A 265 -27.90 11.38 -28.37
N SER A 266 -26.67 11.39 -28.87
CA SER A 266 -26.26 10.62 -30.05
C SER A 266 -25.23 9.53 -29.78
N GLY A 267 -24.68 9.46 -28.56
CA GLY A 267 -23.64 8.51 -28.16
C GLY A 267 -22.28 8.83 -28.76
N ILE A 268 -21.37 7.86 -28.63
CA ILE A 268 -20.01 7.93 -29.19
C ILE A 268 -20.04 7.33 -30.59
N ARG A 269 -19.62 8.09 -31.60
CA ARG A 269 -19.53 7.64 -33.00
C ARG A 269 -18.09 7.40 -33.43
N TRP A 270 -17.15 8.19 -32.92
CA TRP A 270 -15.74 8.03 -33.20
C TRP A 270 -14.97 7.94 -31.89
N ILE A 271 -13.96 7.08 -31.86
CA ILE A 271 -13.04 7.00 -30.73
C ILE A 271 -11.60 6.90 -31.24
N ARG A 272 -10.69 7.56 -30.53
CA ARG A 272 -9.25 7.52 -30.74
C ARG A 272 -8.57 7.35 -29.39
N PHE A 273 -7.68 6.39 -29.26
CA PHE A 273 -7.03 6.12 -27.97
C PHE A 273 -5.80 7.00 -27.76
N LEU A 274 -5.61 7.40 -26.50
CA LEU A 274 -4.48 8.21 -26.03
C LEU A 274 -3.27 7.37 -25.60
N SER A 275 -3.48 6.07 -25.40
CA SER A 275 -2.44 5.16 -24.92
C SER A 275 -1.48 4.82 -26.05
N SER A 276 -0.17 4.83 -25.77
CA SER A 276 0.88 4.35 -26.69
C SER A 276 0.80 2.86 -26.99
N ASP A 277 0.13 2.10 -26.12
CA ASP A 277 -0.10 0.66 -26.27
C ASP A 277 -1.12 0.37 -27.39
N LEU A 278 -1.93 1.38 -27.73
CA LEU A 278 -2.80 1.40 -28.89
C LEU A 278 -2.22 2.39 -29.90
N ASN A 279 -2.46 2.22 -31.20
CA ASN A 279 -1.96 3.18 -32.17
C ASN A 279 -2.79 4.47 -32.04
N PRO A 280 -2.20 5.59 -31.55
CA PRO A 280 -2.96 6.80 -31.39
C PRO A 280 -3.39 7.35 -32.75
N SER A 281 -2.74 7.02 -33.87
CA SER A 281 -3.14 7.53 -35.19
C SER A 281 -4.35 6.81 -35.79
N VAL A 282 -4.86 5.76 -35.16
CA VAL A 282 -6.01 5.00 -35.64
C VAL A 282 -7.30 5.56 -35.07
N ILE A 283 -8.28 5.73 -35.94
CA ILE A 283 -9.64 6.17 -35.59
C ILE A 283 -10.57 4.98 -35.73
N TYR A 284 -11.42 4.78 -34.73
CA TYR A 284 -12.37 3.69 -34.69
C TYR A 284 -13.78 4.24 -34.82
N ARG A 285 -14.57 3.68 -35.72
CA ARG A 285 -15.99 3.96 -35.81
C ARG A 285 -16.75 3.09 -34.83
N VAL A 286 -17.64 3.73 -34.08
CA VAL A 286 -18.46 3.11 -33.05
C VAL A 286 -19.92 3.17 -33.48
N ASP A 287 -20.63 2.06 -33.32
CA ASP A 287 -22.08 2.01 -33.30
C ASP A 287 -22.55 2.58 -31.94
N PRO A 288 -23.14 3.78 -31.91
CA PRO A 288 -23.45 4.45 -30.64
C PRO A 288 -24.52 3.73 -29.83
N GLU A 289 -25.46 3.04 -30.48
CA GLU A 289 -26.57 2.36 -29.79
C GLU A 289 -26.07 1.15 -28.97
N ASN A 290 -25.05 0.46 -29.50
CA ASN A 290 -24.49 -0.75 -28.89
C ASN A 290 -23.08 -0.53 -28.30
N ALA A 291 -22.58 0.71 -28.33
CA ALA A 291 -21.21 1.09 -27.95
C ALA A 291 -20.14 0.14 -28.49
N LYS A 292 -20.24 -0.24 -29.77
CA LYS A 292 -19.42 -1.29 -30.36
C LYS A 292 -18.57 -0.75 -31.50
N ILE A 293 -17.29 -1.10 -31.56
CA ILE A 293 -16.44 -0.79 -32.70
C ILE A 293 -16.94 -1.57 -33.92
N ILE A 294 -17.27 -0.87 -35.01
CA ILE A 294 -17.82 -1.46 -36.24
C ILE A 294 -16.91 -1.32 -37.45
N SER A 295 -16.00 -0.35 -37.45
CA SER A 295 -14.94 -0.24 -38.45
C SER A 295 -13.70 0.43 -37.87
N ILE A 296 -12.55 0.11 -38.46
CA ILE A 296 -11.26 0.75 -38.19
C ILE A 296 -10.94 1.59 -39.42
N GLU A 297 -10.75 2.89 -39.22
CA GLU A 297 -10.50 3.83 -40.31
C GLU A 297 -9.00 4.14 -40.38
N ASP A 298 -8.26 3.30 -41.09
CA ASP A 298 -6.82 3.48 -41.33
C ASP A 298 -6.51 4.67 -42.26
N LYS A 299 -7.56 5.23 -42.89
CA LYS A 299 -7.48 6.31 -43.89
C LYS A 299 -8.65 7.30 -43.75
N VAL A 300 -8.95 7.77 -42.54
CA VAL A 300 -9.51 9.13 -42.49
C VAL A 300 -8.40 10.02 -43.02
N SER A 301 -8.63 10.74 -44.12
CA SER A 301 -7.66 11.71 -44.64
C SER A 301 -7.57 12.89 -43.67
N CYS A 302 -6.84 12.63 -42.59
CA CYS A 302 -6.11 13.56 -41.75
C CYS A 302 -4.78 13.86 -42.48
#